data_AF-B5XH53-F1
#
_entry.id   AF-B5XH53-F1
#
_cell.length_a   1.000
_cell.length_b   1.000
_cell.length_c   1.000
_cell.angle_alpha   90.00
_cell.angle_beta   90.00
_cell.angle_gamma   90.00
#
_symmetry.space_group_name_H-M   'P 1'
#
loop_
_entity.id
_entity.type
_entity.pdbx_description
1 polymer ?
#
loop_
_entity_poly.entity_id
_entity_poly.type
_entity_poly.pdbx_seq_one_letter_code
_entity_poly.pdbx_strand_id
1 'polypeptide(L)' 'MEGPYKYIRDGNGKVSRVIRIGTRNSQLARIQTDSVAEKLKGLYPDVHIEIVGIC' A
#
# COMPACT_ATOMS: atom_id res chain seq x y z
N MET A 1 8.79 -5.15 19.41
CA MET A 1 7.47 -5.57 18.91
C MET A 1 7.24 -4.91 17.57
N GLU A 2 7.49 -5.61 16.46
CA GLU A 2 7.03 -5.15 15.15
C GLU A 2 5.50 -5.26 15.13
N GLY A 3 4.82 -4.12 15.05
CA GLY A 3 3.39 -4.13 14.72
C GLY A 3 3.16 -4.73 13.34
N PRO A 4 1.90 -4.95 12.89
CA PRO A 4 1.59 -5.64 11.64
C PRO A 4 2.00 -4.87 10.36
N TYR A 5 2.79 -3.81 10.50
CA TYR A 5 3.18 -2.92 9.43
C TYR A 5 4.69 -2.86 9.32
N LYS A 6 5.19 -3.08 8.11
CA LYS A 6 6.60 -2.89 7.79
C LYS A 6 6.87 -1.40 7.60
N TYR A 7 8.00 -0.93 8.07
CA TYR A 7 8.46 0.44 7.84
C TYR A 7 9.69 0.40 6.93
N ILE A 8 9.75 1.30 5.96
CA ILE A 8 10.93 1.53 5.11
C ILE A 8 11.50 2.89 5.45
N ARG A 9 12.82 2.94 5.61
CA ARG A 9 13.58 4.18 5.70
C ARG A 9 14.18 4.46 4.33
N ASP A 10 13.88 5.62 3.78
CA ASP A 10 14.63 6.09 2.61
C ASP A 10 16.02 6.58 3.01
N GLY A 11 16.90 6.82 2.02
CA GLY A 11 18.26 7.33 2.25
C GLY A 11 18.31 8.72 2.89
N ASN A 12 17.18 9.43 2.95
CA ASN A 12 17.02 10.73 3.61
C ASN A 12 16.51 10.60 5.05
N GLY A 13 16.31 9.38 5.55
CA GLY A 13 15.83 9.11 6.92
C GLY A 13 14.31 9.24 7.10
N LYS A 14 13.54 9.48 6.04
CA LYS A 14 12.08 9.48 6.06
C LYS A 14 11.58 8.06 6.26
N VAL A 15 10.79 7.86 7.31
CA VAL A 15 10.18 6.58 7.63
C VAL A 15 8.81 6.52 6.96
N SER A 16 8.68 5.70 5.92
CA SER A 16 7.40 5.44 5.28
C SER A 16 6.81 4.11 5.76
N ARG A 17 5.52 4.10 6.08
CA ARG A 17 4.81 2.89 6.47
C ARG A 17 4.39 2.12 5.21
N VAL A 18 4.67 0.82 5.15
CA VAL A 18 4.21 -0.04 4.06
C VAL A 18 2.86 -0.66 4.42
N ILE A 19 1.88 -0.47 3.56
CA ILE A 19 0.57 -1.13 3.63
C ILE A 19 0.44 -2.03 2.41
N ARG A 20 0.20 -3.31 2.66
CA ARG A 20 -0.08 -4.30 1.62
C ARG A 20 -1.58 -4.48 1.47
N ILE A 21 -2.10 -4.26 0.27
CA ILE A 21 -3.51 -4.47 -0.05
C ILE A 21 -3.61 -5.72 -0.90
N GLY A 22 -4.25 -6.74 -0.33
CA GLY A 22 -4.57 -7.95 -1.06
C GLY A 22 -5.79 -7.74 -1.98
N THR A 23 -5.73 -8.24 -3.21
CA THR A 23 -6.86 -8.19 -4.15
C THR A 23 -7.02 -9.47 -4.97
N ARG A 24 -8.23 -9.69 -5.51
CA ARG A 24 -8.50 -10.77 -6.47
C ARG A 24 -7.85 -10.46 -7.82
N ASN A 25 -7.49 -11.48 -8.59
CA ASN A 25 -6.86 -11.30 -9.89
C ASN A 25 -7.81 -10.84 -11.00
N SER A 26 -9.12 -10.78 -10.74
CA SER A 26 -10.07 -10.24 -11.72
C SER A 26 -9.81 -8.76 -12.01
N GLN A 27 -9.98 -8.37 -13.27
CA GLN A 27 -9.72 -7.01 -13.73
C GLN A 27 -10.52 -5.96 -12.93
N LEU A 28 -11.79 -6.25 -12.64
CA LEU A 28 -12.64 -5.34 -11.86
C LEU A 28 -12.13 -5.16 -10.42
N ALA A 29 -11.66 -6.23 -9.78
CA ALA A 29 -11.12 -6.15 -8.42
C ALA A 29 -9.85 -5.30 -8.38
N ARG A 30 -8.98 -5.43 -9.39
CA ARG A 30 -7.80 -4.58 -9.54
C ARG A 30 -8.17 -3.11 -9.71
N ILE A 31 -9.09 -2.78 -10.63
CA ILE A 31 -9.55 -1.40 -10.85
C ILE A 31 -10.12 -0.78 -9.56
N GLN A 32 -10.91 -1.54 -8.81
CA GLN A 32 -11.43 -1.07 -7.52
C GLN A 32 -10.32 -0.83 -6.50
N THR A 33 -9.35 -1.74 -6.45
CA THR A 33 -8.20 -1.64 -5.52
C THR A 33 -7.32 -0.45 -5.86
N ASP A 34 -7.07 -0.21 -7.15
CA ASP A 34 -6.28 0.92 -7.63
C ASP A 34 -6.94 2.25 -7.24
N SER A 35 -8.26 2.38 -7.40
CA SER A 35 -8.98 3.59 -7.00
C SER A 35 -8.86 3.88 -5.50
N VAL A 36 -8.91 2.85 -4.65
CA VAL A 36 -8.70 3.01 -3.20
C VAL A 36 -7.25 3.36 -2.88
N ALA A 37 -6.29 2.70 -3.54
CA ALA A 37 -4.86 2.97 -3.34
C ALA A 37 -4.48 4.40 -3.73
N GLU A 38 -5.02 4.94 -4.83
CA GLU A 38 -4.81 6.33 -5.22
C GLU A 38 -5.35 7.32 -4.19
N LYS A 39 -6.56 7.10 -3.69
CA LYS A 39 -7.14 7.94 -2.62
C LYS A 39 -6.30 7.92 -1.35
N LEU A 40 -5.81 6.73 -0.96
CA LEU A 40 -4.96 6.59 0.22
C LEU A 40 -3.60 7.29 0.04
N LYS A 41 -3.00 7.24 -1.15
CA LYS A 41 -1.76 7.99 -1.45
C LYS A 41 -1.97 9.50 -1.39
N GLY A 42 -3.13 9.99 -1.84
CA GLY A 42 -3.47 11.41 -1.77
C GLY A 42 -3.67 11.91 -0.33
N LEU A 43 -4.27 11.11 0.54
CA LEU A 43 -4.49 11.45 1.94
C LEU A 43 -3.24 11.27 2.81
N TYR A 44 -2.42 10.26 2.50
CA TYR A 44 -1.24 9.89 3.28
C TYR A 44 -0.03 9.69 2.37
N PRO A 45 0.64 10.78 1.96
CA PRO A 45 1.78 10.71 1.02
C PRO A 45 3.01 9.98 1.59
N ASP A 46 3.07 9.82 2.91
CA ASP A 46 4.15 9.13 3.61
C ASP A 46 3.92 7.61 3.71
N VAL A 47 2.78 7.12 3.20
CA VAL A 47 2.45 5.70 3.17
C VAL A 47 2.80 5.12 1.82
N HIS A 48 3.55 4.02 1.84
CA HIS A 48 3.85 3.22 0.66
C HIS A 48 2.82 2.10 0.54
N ILE A 49 2.13 2.03 -0.61
CA ILE A 49 1.08 1.04 -0.85
C ILE A 49 1.57 0.02 -1.87
N GLU A 50 1.53 -1.26 -1.48
CA GLU A 50 1.82 -2.41 -2.32
C GLU A 50 0.53 -3.19 -2.59
N ILE A 51 0.15 -3.39 -3.85
CA ILE A 51 -1.01 -4.21 -4.23
C ILE A 51 -0.52 -5.63 -4.52
N VAL A 52 -1.11 -6.62 -3.85
CA VAL A 52 -0.75 -8.03 -3.95
C VAL A 52 -1.94 -8.83 -4.48
N GLY A 53 -1.78 -9.48 -5.63
CA GLY A 53 -2.77 -10.43 -6.14
C GLY A 53 -2.74 -11.72 -5.31
N ILE A 54 -3.88 -12.12 -4.75
CA ILE A 54 -3.95 -13.26 -3.81
C ILE A 54 -4.55 -14.51 -4.47
N CYS A 55 -5.48 -14.35 -5.42
CA CYS A 55 -6.24 -15.45 -6.04
C CYS A 55 -6.56 -15.14 -7.50
#